data_AF-A0A523ENR8-F1
#
_entry.id   AF-A0A523ENR8-F1
#
_cell.length_a   1.000
_cell.length_b   1.000
_cell.length_c   1.000
_cell.angle_alpha   90.00
_cell.angle_beta   90.00
_cell.angle_gamma   90.00
#
_symmetry.space_group_name_H-M   'P 1'
#
loop_
_entity.id
_entity.type
_entity.pdbx_description
1 polymer ?
#
loop_
_entity_poly.entity_id
_entity_poly.type
_entity_poly.pdbx_seq_one_letter_code
_entity_poly.pdbx_strand_id
1 'polypeptide(L)'
;MPVAKVEEILGVVPEPQALEDMSGDDDSPGLMRFIADVNAPCPLERTVDRELKEKVAGTLQVLSSREEEIVRLRFGIGRDMPYTLEEIGRVMGLSRERVRQIEAAALKKFQAAEECRDLRQFVSA
;
A
#
# COMPACT_ATOMS: atom_id res chain seq x y z
N MET A 1 40.44 24.81 6.08
CA MET A 1 39.15 24.12 5.87
C MET A 1 39.12 22.87 6.76
N PRO A 2 37.97 22.49 7.34
CA PRO A 2 37.85 21.27 8.14
C PRO A 2 38.06 20.03 7.26
N VAL A 3 38.76 19.01 7.75
CA VAL A 3 39.10 17.78 6.99
C VAL A 3 37.85 17.07 6.47
N ALA A 4 36.78 17.03 7.27
CA ALA A 4 35.48 16.48 6.89
C ALA A 4 34.86 17.14 5.64
N LYS A 5 35.09 18.45 5.44
CA LYS A 5 34.60 19.19 4.27
C LYS A 5 35.39 18.82 3.02
N VAL A 6 36.67 18.46 3.18
CA VAL A 6 37.55 18.04 2.08
C VAL A 6 37.18 16.64 1.62
N GLU A 7 36.91 15.70 2.54
CA GLU A 7 36.44 14.35 2.22
C GLU A 7 35.06 14.36 1.55
N GLU A 8 34.14 15.20 2.02
CA GLU A 8 32.83 15.40 1.38
C GLU A 8 32.99 15.88 -0.07
N ILE A 9 33.84 16.90 -0.32
CA ILE A 9 34.05 17.44 -1.66
C ILE A 9 34.76 16.44 -2.59
N LEU A 10 35.72 15.66 -2.08
CA LEU A 10 36.40 14.61 -2.85
C LEU A 10 35.49 13.42 -3.18
N GLY A 11 34.50 13.11 -2.34
CA GLY A 11 33.52 12.05 -2.58
C GLY A 11 32.36 12.45 -3.51
N VAL A 12 32.17 13.74 -3.78
CA VAL A 12 30.96 14.28 -4.43
C VAL A 12 31.00 14.23 -5.96
N VAL A 13 32.15 14.05 -6.61
CA VAL A 13 32.20 14.05 -8.09
C VAL A 13 33.13 12.98 -8.68
N PRO A 14 32.75 11.69 -8.63
CA PRO A 14 33.21 10.77 -9.66
C PRO A 14 32.63 11.19 -11.02
N GLU A 15 33.43 11.16 -12.08
CA GLU A 15 32.92 11.35 -13.45
C GLU A 15 31.91 10.24 -13.78
N PRO A 16 30.74 10.57 -14.36
CA PRO A 16 29.75 9.56 -14.71
C PRO A 16 30.30 8.65 -15.80
N GLN A 17 30.31 7.34 -15.54
CA GLN A 17 30.73 6.33 -16.50
C GLN A 17 29.59 6.02 -17.49
N ALA A 18 29.94 5.68 -18.74
CA ALA A 18 28.96 5.27 -19.73
C ALA A 18 28.38 3.89 -19.38
N LEU A 19 27.05 3.78 -19.35
CA LEU A 19 26.36 2.51 -19.04
C LEU A 19 26.58 1.42 -20.10
N GLU A 20 27.03 1.81 -21.29
CA GLU A 20 27.32 0.94 -22.43
C GLU A 20 28.79 0.49 -22.48
N ASP A 21 29.64 0.96 -21.56
CA ASP A 21 31.05 0.57 -21.52
C ASP A 21 31.17 -0.96 -21.42
N MET A 22 31.71 -1.57 -22.49
CA MET A 22 32.00 -2.99 -22.59
C MET A 22 33.46 -3.28 -22.19
N SER A 23 34.06 -2.48 -21.30
CA SER A 23 35.51 -2.52 -20.98
C SER A 23 35.98 -3.79 -20.24
N GLY A 24 35.18 -4.87 -20.22
CA GLY A 24 35.57 -6.22 -19.83
C GLY A 24 35.88 -7.10 -21.06
N ASP A 25 36.22 -8.38 -20.86
CA ASP A 25 36.44 -9.35 -21.96
C ASP A 25 35.30 -9.30 -22.99
N ASP A 26 35.59 -9.56 -24.27
CA ASP A 26 34.66 -9.42 -25.43
C ASP A 26 33.26 -10.06 -25.27
N ASP A 27 33.07 -10.96 -24.29
CA ASP A 27 31.79 -11.61 -23.94
C ASP A 27 31.08 -11.01 -22.72
N SER A 28 31.64 -9.96 -22.11
CA SER A 28 31.11 -9.32 -20.90
C SER A 28 29.90 -8.45 -21.23
N PRO A 29 28.74 -8.67 -20.60
CA PRO A 29 27.60 -7.79 -20.78
C PRO A 29 27.90 -6.40 -20.22
N GLY A 30 27.47 -5.35 -20.92
CA GLY A 30 27.65 -3.96 -20.50
C GLY A 30 27.03 -3.66 -19.13
N LEU A 31 27.52 -2.60 -18.48
CA LEU A 31 27.15 -2.20 -17.11
C LEU A 31 25.62 -2.09 -16.89
N MET A 32 24.88 -1.72 -17.93
CA MET A 32 23.41 -1.66 -17.92
C MET A 32 22.74 -2.95 -17.41
N ARG A 33 23.32 -4.14 -17.66
CA ARG A 33 22.74 -5.42 -17.23
C ARG A 33 22.77 -5.64 -15.71
N PHE A 34 23.68 -4.96 -15.01
CA PHE A 34 23.86 -5.12 -13.56
C PHE A 34 23.03 -4.14 -12.74
N ILE A 35 22.43 -3.13 -13.39
CA ILE A 35 21.59 -2.15 -12.72
C ILE A 35 20.18 -2.73 -12.60
N ALA A 36 19.79 -3.09 -11.38
CA ALA A 36 18.42 -3.48 -11.08
C ALA A 36 17.49 -2.27 -11.17
N ASP A 37 16.31 -2.46 -11.77
CA ASP A 37 15.25 -1.47 -11.70
C ASP A 37 14.62 -1.49 -10.30
N VAL A 38 15.01 -0.53 -9.47
CA VAL A 38 14.49 -0.35 -8.11
C VAL A 38 13.02 0.09 -8.08
N ASN A 39 12.48 0.56 -9.21
CA ASN A 39 11.08 0.98 -9.34
C ASN A 39 10.19 -0.12 -9.94
N ALA A 40 10.78 -1.22 -10.39
CA ALA A 40 10.02 -2.34 -10.94
C ALA A 40 9.15 -2.94 -9.82
N PRO A 41 7.83 -3.07 -10.02
CA PRO A 41 6.95 -3.60 -9.00
C PRO A 41 7.25 -5.09 -8.77
N CYS A 42 7.51 -5.47 -7.52
CA CYS A 42 7.80 -6.85 -7.17
C CYS A 42 6.58 -7.75 -7.45
N PRO A 43 6.70 -8.83 -8.26
CA PRO A 43 5.57 -9.73 -8.55
C PRO A 43 4.96 -10.37 -7.30
N LEU A 44 5.79 -10.61 -6.28
CA LEU A 44 5.35 -11.14 -5.00
C LEU A 44 4.46 -10.12 -4.26
N GLU A 45 4.92 -8.87 -4.13
CA GLU A 45 4.14 -7.79 -3.49
C GLU A 45 2.80 -7.59 -4.20
N ARG A 46 2.80 -7.57 -5.55
CA ARG A 46 1.57 -7.47 -6.34
C ARG A 46 0.59 -8.62 -6.07
N THR A 47 1.12 -9.83 -5.84
CA THR A 47 0.29 -11.01 -5.55
C THR A 47 -0.31 -10.90 -4.15
N VAL A 48 0.49 -10.52 -3.15
CA VAL A 48 0.04 -10.28 -1.77
C VAL A 48 -1.04 -9.19 -1.73
N ASP A 49 -0.83 -8.07 -2.44
CA ASP A 49 -1.81 -6.98 -2.53
C ASP A 49 -3.14 -7.43 -3.14
N ARG A 50 -3.08 -8.28 -4.16
CA ARG A 50 -4.29 -8.82 -4.80
C ARG A 50 -5.03 -9.76 -3.84
N GLU A 51 -4.32 -10.69 -3.21
CA GLU A 51 -4.89 -11.61 -2.24
C GLU A 51 -5.52 -10.87 -1.06
N LEU A 52 -4.85 -9.83 -0.55
CA LEU A 52 -5.40 -8.96 0.50
C LEU A 52 -6.71 -8.31 0.06
N LYS A 53 -6.77 -7.73 -1.14
CA LYS A 53 -7.98 -7.10 -1.68
C LYS A 53 -9.14 -8.09 -1.81
N GLU A 54 -8.87 -9.30 -2.31
CA GLU A 54 -9.87 -10.36 -2.43
C GLU A 54 -10.38 -10.81 -1.06
N LYS A 55 -9.48 -10.96 -0.10
CA LYS A 55 -9.87 -11.38 1.26
C LYS A 55 -10.69 -10.30 1.97
N VAL A 56 -10.30 -9.03 1.86
CA VAL A 56 -11.07 -7.89 2.38
C VAL A 56 -12.44 -7.81 1.72
N ALA A 57 -12.54 -8.04 0.41
CA ALA A 57 -13.83 -8.06 -0.27
C ALA A 57 -14.72 -9.22 0.23
N GLY A 58 -14.13 -10.39 0.51
CA GLY A 58 -14.83 -11.52 1.11
C GLY A 58 -15.34 -11.24 2.52
N THR A 59 -14.53 -10.62 3.39
CA THR A 59 -14.96 -10.31 4.76
C THR A 59 -16.06 -9.26 4.79
N LEU A 60 -16.04 -8.28 3.88
CA LEU A 60 -17.08 -7.25 3.76
C LEU A 60 -18.48 -7.84 3.48
N GLN A 61 -18.57 -9.02 2.86
CA GLN A 61 -19.84 -9.70 2.59
C GLN A 61 -20.56 -10.21 3.85
N VAL A 62 -19.85 -10.33 4.99
CA VAL A 62 -20.47 -10.71 6.28
C VAL A 62 -21.36 -9.59 6.82
N LEU A 63 -21.10 -8.34 6.42
CA LEU A 63 -21.90 -7.20 6.82
C LEU A 63 -23.20 -7.11 6.03
N SER A 64 -24.20 -6.42 6.60
CA SER A 64 -25.35 -6.00 5.79
C SER A 64 -24.91 -4.98 4.74
N SER A 65 -25.60 -4.91 3.60
CA SER A 65 -25.23 -3.99 2.50
C SER A 65 -25.04 -2.53 2.94
N ARG A 66 -25.81 -2.10 3.94
CA ARG A 66 -25.72 -0.74 4.51
C ARG A 66 -24.50 -0.54 5.40
N GLU A 67 -24.13 -1.54 6.18
CA GLU A 67 -22.90 -1.54 6.99
C GLU A 67 -21.67 -1.60 6.08
N GLU A 68 -21.69 -2.48 5.09
CA GLU A 68 -20.63 -2.61 4.09
C GLU A 68 -20.37 -1.31 3.36
N GLU A 69 -21.42 -0.60 2.92
CA GLU A 69 -21.26 0.65 2.20
C GLU A 69 -20.69 1.76 3.07
N ILE A 70 -21.10 1.85 4.34
CA ILE A 70 -20.53 2.80 5.31
C ILE A 70 -19.04 2.51 5.53
N VAL A 71 -18.65 1.24 5.70
CA VAL A 71 -17.26 0.83 5.90
C VAL A 71 -16.42 1.11 4.64
N ARG A 72 -16.92 0.77 3.45
CA ARG A 72 -16.24 1.05 2.17
C ARG A 72 -16.01 2.55 1.96
N LEU A 73 -17.03 3.38 2.22
CA LEU A 73 -16.91 4.83 2.14
C LEU A 73 -15.91 5.37 3.18
N ARG A 74 -15.94 4.84 4.40
CA ARG A 74 -15.10 5.31 5.49
C ARG A 74 -13.62 5.06 5.26
N PHE A 75 -13.27 3.87 4.76
CA PHE A 75 -11.89 3.43 4.55
C PHE A 75 -11.42 3.56 3.10
N GLY A 76 -12.26 4.05 2.19
CA GLY A 76 -11.91 4.20 0.77
C GLY A 76 -11.74 2.87 0.03
N ILE A 77 -12.36 1.78 0.50
CA ILE A 77 -12.20 0.47 -0.13
C ILE A 77 -12.91 0.46 -1.48
N GLY A 78 -12.15 0.32 -2.56
CA GLY A 78 -12.66 0.39 -3.94
C GLY A 78 -12.96 1.81 -4.43
N ARG A 79 -12.43 2.84 -3.76
CA ARG A 79 -12.52 4.25 -4.16
C ARG A 79 -11.19 4.96 -3.97
N ASP A 80 -11.04 6.13 -4.58
CA ASP A 80 -9.79 6.88 -4.53
C ASP A 80 -9.56 7.58 -3.18
N MET A 81 -10.63 7.94 -2.45
CA MET A 81 -10.53 8.70 -1.20
C MET A 81 -11.52 8.22 -0.12
N PRO A 82 -11.10 8.20 1.16
CA PRO A 82 -11.99 7.94 2.29
C PRO A 82 -12.89 9.15 2.60
N TYR A 83 -14.08 8.87 3.15
CA TYR A 83 -15.07 9.88 3.51
C TYR A 83 -15.11 10.11 5.03
N THR A 84 -15.45 11.33 5.43
CA THR A 84 -15.72 11.67 6.83
C THR A 84 -17.10 11.16 7.27
N LEU A 85 -17.31 10.99 8.58
CA LEU A 85 -18.62 10.58 9.12
C LEU A 85 -19.76 11.55 8.75
N GLU A 86 -19.45 12.84 8.60
CA GLU A 86 -20.42 13.84 8.16
C GLU A 86 -20.77 13.69 6.68
N GLU A 87 -19.79 13.46 5.81
CA GLU A 87 -20.02 13.24 4.38
C GLU A 87 -20.80 11.94 4.15
N ILE A 88 -20.43 10.86 4.83
CA ILE A 88 -21.18 9.58 4.79
C ILE A 88 -22.62 9.82 5.27
N GLY A 89 -22.81 10.58 6.34
CA GLY A 89 -24.13 10.95 6.85
C GLY A 89 -24.97 11.68 5.81
N ARG A 90 -24.39 12.65 5.09
CA ARG A 90 -25.06 13.37 4.01
C ARG A 90 -25.46 12.45 2.85
N VAL A 91 -24.58 11.55 2.42
CA VAL A 91 -24.84 10.60 1.33
C VAL A 91 -25.93 9.59 1.72
N MET A 92 -25.94 9.14 2.97
CA MET A 92 -26.84 8.08 3.47
C MET A 92 -28.15 8.61 4.08
N GLY A 93 -28.33 9.92 4.17
CA GLY A 93 -29.46 10.55 4.88
C GLY A 93 -29.46 10.25 6.38
N LEU A 94 -28.29 10.10 6.99
CA LEU A 94 -28.10 9.75 8.40
C LEU A 94 -27.40 10.88 9.16
N SER A 95 -27.66 10.96 10.47
CA SER A 95 -26.86 11.83 11.33
C SER A 95 -25.44 11.26 11.48
N ARG A 96 -24.46 12.15 11.70
CA ARG A 96 -23.07 11.78 11.98
C ARG A 96 -22.96 10.71 13.08
N GLU A 97 -23.71 10.88 14.17
CA GLU A 97 -23.70 9.94 15.29
C GLU A 97 -24.30 8.58 14.90
N ARG A 98 -25.32 8.57 14.05
CA ARG A 98 -25.90 7.31 13.55
C ARG A 98 -24.90 6.54 12.67
N VAL A 99 -24.15 7.24 11.82
CA VAL A 99 -23.06 6.61 11.04
C VAL A 99 -21.99 6.03 11.97
N ARG A 100 -21.57 6.77 13.00
CA ARG A 100 -20.60 6.30 14.01
C ARG A 100 -21.06 5.03 14.74
N GLN A 101 -22.34 4.95 15.09
CA GLN A 101 -22.92 3.76 15.72
C GLN A 101 -22.89 2.54 14.80
N ILE A 102 -23.25 2.73 13.53
CA ILE A 102 -23.26 1.64 12.53
C ILE A 102 -21.83 1.17 12.26
N GLU A 103 -20.87 2.09 12.13
CA GLU A 103 -19.44 1.76 12.01
C GLU A 103 -18.97 0.91 13.19
N ALA A 104 -19.24 1.33 14.43
CA ALA A 104 -18.86 0.57 15.62
C ALA A 104 -19.50 -0.83 15.66
N ALA A 105 -20.76 -0.94 15.26
CA ALA A 105 -21.45 -2.23 15.17
C ALA A 105 -20.84 -3.14 14.09
N ALA A 106 -20.52 -2.58 12.92
CA ALA A 106 -19.86 -3.31 11.83
C ALA A 106 -18.46 -3.79 12.23
N LEU A 107 -17.66 -2.94 12.87
CA LEU A 107 -16.33 -3.31 13.38
C LEU A 107 -16.41 -4.41 14.44
N LYS A 108 -17.43 -4.38 15.32
CA LYS A 108 -17.63 -5.45 16.31
C LYS A 108 -17.99 -6.78 15.65
N LYS A 109 -18.79 -6.76 14.57
CA LYS A 109 -19.08 -7.97 13.78
C LYS A 109 -17.84 -8.48 13.07
N PHE A 110 -17.03 -7.61 12.48
CA PHE A 110 -15.75 -7.98 11.90
C PHE A 110 -14.83 -8.67 12.90
N GLN A 111 -14.68 -8.13 14.10
CA GLN A 111 -13.82 -8.73 15.13
C GLN A 111 -14.28 -10.14 15.57
N ALA A 112 -15.58 -10.44 15.47
CA ALA A 112 -16.14 -11.73 15.84
C ALA A 112 -16.19 -12.73 14.67
N ALA A 113 -16.04 -12.27 13.43
CA ALA A 113 -16.05 -13.11 12.24
C ALA A 113 -14.75 -13.93 12.13
N GLU A 114 -14.87 -15.23 11.88
CA GLU A 114 -13.71 -16.11 11.66
C GLU A 114 -12.93 -15.68 10.42
N GLU A 115 -13.61 -15.12 9.42
CA GLU A 115 -13.04 -14.60 8.18
C GLU A 115 -12.04 -13.45 8.42
N CYS A 116 -12.15 -12.75 9.55
CA CYS A 116 -11.17 -11.74 9.96
C CYS A 116 -9.92 -12.33 10.64
N ARG A 117 -9.93 -13.60 11.09
CA ARG A 117 -8.70 -14.25 11.56
C ARG A 117 -7.70 -14.39 10.44
N ASP A 118 -8.16 -14.74 9.25
CA ASP A 118 -7.31 -14.85 8.06
C ASP A 118 -6.68 -13.51 7.69
N LEU A 119 -7.34 -12.37 7.96
CA LEU A 119 -6.77 -11.05 7.70
C LEU A 119 -5.59 -10.72 8.63
N ARG A 120 -5.49 -11.35 9.81
CA ARG A 120 -4.36 -11.11 10.73
C ARG A 120 -3.02 -11.55 10.15
N GLN A 121 -3.02 -12.53 9.24
CA GLN A 121 -1.78 -13.00 8.60
C GLN A 121 -1.13 -11.91 7.72
N PHE A 122 -1.90 -10.91 7.29
CA PHE A 122 -1.41 -9.78 6.50
C PHE A 122 -0.91 -8.61 7.37
N VAL A 123 -1.11 -8.66 8.69
CA VAL A 123 -0.66 -7.61 9.63
C VAL A 123 0.77 -7.87 10.15
N SER A 124 1.34 -9.05 9.90
CA SER A 124 2.72 -9.36 10.27
C SER A 124 3.72 -8.98 9.16
N ALA A 125 4.30 -7.79 9.28
CA ALA A 125 5.63 -7.41 8.79
C ALA A 125 6.17 -6.28 9.68
#